data_AF-A0A3C1T5U3-F1
#
_entry.id   AF-A0A3C1T5U3-F1
#
_cell.length_a   1.000
_cell.length_b   1.000
_cell.length_c   1.000
_cell.angle_alpha   90.00
_cell.angle_beta   90.00
_cell.angle_gamma   90.00
#
_symmetry.space_group_name_H-M   'P 1'
#
loop_
_entity.id
_entity.type
_entity.pdbx_description
1 polymer ?
#
loop_
_entity_poly.entity_id
_entity_poly.type
_entity_poly.pdbx_seq_one_letter_code
_entity_poly.pdbx_strand_id
1 'polypeptide(L)'
;MTKVRFTLPASNIIGATECILVGEFNNWNPQEGILLKKEEDGSMNAEVELPTGDYQYRYLLSNGRWVNDEGEKITSDLYGYPVENCIVRVAETAIVTKPVAKKAKAVKTKTAPKAKKEAAKDDLTKIEGIGKKIESLLNKSDILSYKQLAKSTAKKLKQVLDEAGSKFSMHNPASWPKQAKLAADGNWDELEALQEKLKGGK
;
A
#
# COMPACT_ATOMS: atom_id res chain seq x y z
N MET A 1 -9.97 -6.87 12.52
CA MET A 1 -9.03 -5.74 12.34
C MET A 1 -8.48 -5.38 13.71
N THR A 2 -7.18 -5.15 13.79
CA THR A 2 -6.47 -4.82 15.01
C THR A 2 -6.03 -3.36 14.94
N LYS A 3 -6.31 -2.60 15.99
CA LYS A 3 -5.90 -1.21 16.09
C LYS A 3 -4.42 -1.14 16.45
N VAL A 4 -3.61 -0.56 15.57
CA VAL A 4 -2.17 -0.42 15.72
C VAL A 4 -1.83 1.04 15.96
N ARG A 5 -1.04 1.32 17.00
CA ARG A 5 -0.55 2.67 17.30
C ARG A 5 0.86 2.85 16.77
N PHE A 6 1.04 3.87 15.94
CA PHE A 6 2.32 4.31 15.39
C PHE A 6 2.76 5.55 16.14
N THR A 7 4.03 5.59 16.56
CA THR A 7 4.58 6.69 17.35
C THR A 7 5.94 7.08 16.81
N LEU A 8 6.16 8.38 16.65
CA LEU A 8 7.42 8.98 16.26
C LEU A 8 7.93 9.91 17.39
N PRO A 9 9.11 9.66 17.99
CA PRO A 9 9.67 10.51 19.03
C PRO A 9 10.00 11.94 18.56
N ALA A 10 9.97 12.90 19.47
CA ALA A 10 10.29 14.32 19.20
C ALA A 10 11.67 14.50 18.55
N SER A 11 12.65 13.67 18.93
CA SER A 11 14.02 13.66 18.39
C SER A 11 14.07 13.40 16.88
N ASN A 12 13.07 12.72 16.31
CA ASN A 12 12.98 12.45 14.88
C ASN A 12 12.32 13.59 14.09
N ILE A 13 11.71 14.57 14.74
CA ILE A 13 10.86 15.63 14.13
C ILE A 13 11.59 16.98 14.04
N ILE A 14 12.89 17.03 14.38
CA ILE A 14 13.67 18.27 14.40
C ILE A 14 13.58 19.02 13.06
N GLY A 15 13.09 20.26 13.12
CA GLY A 15 12.92 21.13 11.95
C GLY A 15 11.68 20.82 11.09
N ALA A 16 10.70 20.08 11.61
CA ALA A 16 9.40 19.86 11.01
C ALA A 16 8.27 20.14 12.01
N THR A 17 7.12 20.55 11.48
CA THR A 17 5.92 20.89 12.27
C THR A 17 4.86 19.81 12.20
N GLU A 18 4.88 19.00 11.15
CA GLU A 18 3.89 17.97 10.86
C GLU A 18 4.58 16.71 10.35
N CYS A 19 3.90 15.59 10.53
CA CYS A 19 4.36 14.28 10.09
C CYS A 19 3.17 13.47 9.60
N ILE A 20 3.33 12.81 8.45
CA ILE A 20 2.38 11.85 7.93
C ILE A 20 2.99 10.44 7.94
N LEU A 21 2.16 9.46 8.28
CA LEU A 21 2.48 8.05 8.22
C LEU A 21 2.13 7.53 6.83
N VAL A 22 3.09 6.84 6.20
CA VAL A 22 2.97 6.32 4.84
C VAL A 22 3.53 4.90 4.81
N GLY A 23 2.80 3.95 4.24
CA GLY A 23 3.20 2.56 4.23
C GLY A 23 2.31 1.71 3.33
N GLU A 24 2.43 0.39 3.44
CA GLU A 24 1.71 -0.53 2.57
C GLU A 24 0.18 -0.40 2.69
N PHE A 25 -0.34 -0.04 3.87
CA PHE A 25 -1.76 0.18 4.10
C PHE A 25 -2.36 1.39 3.36
N ASN A 26 -1.53 2.36 2.95
CA ASN A 26 -1.93 3.47 2.08
C ASN A 26 -1.12 3.50 0.78
N ASN A 27 -0.62 2.34 0.36
CA ASN A 27 0.13 2.15 -0.88
C ASN A 27 1.33 3.08 -1.04
N TRP A 28 1.98 3.44 0.06
CA TRP A 28 3.10 4.37 0.07
C TRP A 28 2.77 5.74 -0.53
N ASN A 29 1.50 6.16 -0.51
CA ASN A 29 1.05 7.43 -1.08
C ASN A 29 1.07 8.54 -0.02
N PRO A 30 1.94 9.56 -0.13
CA PRO A 30 1.96 10.68 0.80
C PRO A 30 0.68 11.52 0.81
N GLN A 31 -0.08 11.54 -0.28
CA GLN A 31 -1.34 12.30 -0.34
C GLN A 31 -2.46 11.63 0.47
N GLU A 32 -2.38 10.31 0.67
CA GLU A 32 -3.24 9.53 1.56
C GLU A 32 -2.53 9.23 2.88
N GLY A 33 -1.48 10.01 3.18
CA GLY A 33 -0.74 9.93 4.42
C GLY A 33 -1.65 10.16 5.61
N ILE A 34 -1.50 9.31 6.64
CA ILE A 34 -2.25 9.47 7.88
C ILE A 34 -1.51 10.51 8.70
N LEU A 35 -2.11 11.68 8.91
CA LEU A 35 -1.51 12.75 9.71
C LEU A 35 -1.38 12.32 11.18
N LEU A 36 -0.17 12.41 11.74
CA LEU A 36 0.05 12.14 13.15
C LEU A 36 -0.39 13.35 14.00
N LYS A 37 -0.95 13.04 15.16
CA LYS A 37 -1.28 14.02 16.21
C LYS A 37 -0.05 14.27 17.07
N LYS A 38 0.24 15.54 17.34
CA LYS A 38 1.33 15.97 18.22
C LYS A 38 0.90 15.88 19.68
N GLU A 39 1.79 15.35 20.51
CA GLU A 39 1.65 15.24 21.96
C GLU A 39 2.39 16.37 22.69
N GLU A 40 2.10 16.54 23.98
CA GLU A 40 2.67 17.59 24.83
C GLU A 40 4.20 17.47 25.00
N ASP A 41 4.73 16.23 24.97
CA ASP A 41 6.16 15.93 25.02
C ASP A 41 6.90 16.14 23.68
N GLY A 42 6.18 16.61 22.65
CA GLY A 42 6.69 16.85 21.31
C GLY A 42 6.77 15.62 20.41
N SER A 43 6.45 14.43 20.92
CA SER A 43 6.27 13.23 20.09
C SER A 43 4.99 13.33 19.25
N MET A 44 4.87 12.47 18.25
CA MET A 44 3.70 12.40 17.37
C MET A 44 3.19 10.97 17.28
N ASN A 45 1.88 10.77 17.18
CA ASN A 45 1.31 9.43 16.98
C ASN A 45 0.04 9.39 16.12
N ALA A 46 -0.24 8.23 15.55
CA ALA A 46 -1.47 7.90 14.83
C ALA A 46 -1.92 6.48 15.17
N GLU A 47 -3.22 6.22 15.06
CA GLU A 47 -3.77 4.88 15.21
C GLU A 47 -4.40 4.45 13.87
N VAL A 48 -4.06 3.24 13.43
CA VAL A 48 -4.54 2.67 12.16
C VAL A 48 -5.10 1.29 12.44
N GLU A 49 -6.30 1.01 11.93
CA GLU A 49 -6.87 -0.33 12.00
C GLU A 49 -6.34 -1.16 10.84
N LEU A 50 -5.61 -2.22 11.16
CA LEU A 50 -4.96 -3.09 10.19
C LEU A 50 -5.43 -4.54 10.38
N PRO A 51 -5.68 -5.30 9.31
CA PRO A 51 -5.79 -6.75 9.38
C PRO A 51 -4.52 -7.41 9.93
N THR A 52 -4.62 -8.69 10.29
CA THR A 52 -3.46 -9.52 10.60
C THR A 52 -2.53 -9.55 9.39
N GLY A 53 -1.24 -9.28 9.59
CA GLY A 53 -0.25 -9.23 8.52
C GLY A 53 0.97 -8.40 8.87
N ASP A 54 1.94 -8.43 7.96
CA ASP A 54 3.17 -7.64 8.04
C ASP A 54 3.02 -6.42 7.12
N TYR A 55 3.24 -5.22 7.65
CA TYR A 55 3.12 -3.97 6.91
C TYR A 55 4.39 -3.16 7.04
N GLN A 56 4.98 -2.79 5.90
CA GLN A 56 6.07 -1.83 5.85
C GLN A 56 5.56 -0.39 5.84
N TYR A 57 6.30 0.52 6.47
CA TYR A 57 5.94 1.93 6.55
C TYR A 57 7.15 2.83 6.83
N ARG A 58 6.98 4.13 6.61
CA ARG A 58 7.88 5.22 7.00
C ARG A 58 7.07 6.48 7.33
N TYR A 59 7.75 7.46 7.91
CA TYR A 59 7.17 8.76 8.23
C TYR A 59 7.72 9.81 7.28
N LEU A 60 6.86 10.62 6.68
CA LEU A 60 7.25 11.79 5.89
C LEU A 60 6.98 13.05 6.72
N LEU A 61 8.04 13.81 7.00
CA LEU A 61 7.96 15.09 7.68
C LEU A 61 7.56 16.21 6.72
N SER A 62 6.98 17.30 7.23
CA SER A 62 6.60 18.47 6.41
C SER A 62 7.77 19.14 5.68
N ASN A 63 9.00 18.93 6.15
CA ASN A 63 10.22 19.39 5.47
C ASN A 63 10.73 18.41 4.39
N GLY A 64 9.96 17.38 4.03
CA GLY A 64 10.28 16.41 2.98
C GLY A 64 11.19 15.26 3.41
N ARG A 65 11.62 15.20 4.68
CA ARG A 65 12.48 14.12 5.16
C ARG A 65 11.68 12.85 5.44
N TRP A 66 12.17 11.73 4.91
CA TRP A 66 11.68 10.40 5.24
C TRP A 66 12.45 9.82 6.43
N VAL A 67 11.75 9.52 7.52
CA VAL A 67 12.35 8.98 8.75
C VAL A 67 11.75 7.64 9.12
N ASN A 68 12.55 6.84 9.82
CA ASN A 68 12.14 5.59 10.44
C ASN A 68 12.04 5.80 11.95
N ASP A 69 11.15 5.08 12.63
CA ASP A 69 11.08 5.07 14.10
C ASP A 69 12.13 4.12 14.71
N GLU A 70 12.02 3.80 16.00
CA GLU A 70 12.90 2.83 16.69
C GLU A 70 12.41 1.36 16.57
N GLY A 71 11.30 1.12 15.87
CA GLY A 71 10.72 -0.20 15.64
C GLY A 71 11.56 -1.07 14.71
N GLU A 72 11.08 -2.27 14.42
CA GLU A 72 11.80 -3.19 13.53
C GLU A 72 11.97 -2.59 12.12
N LYS A 73 13.11 -2.89 11.50
CA LYS A 73 13.47 -2.47 10.16
C LYS A 73 13.57 -3.66 9.24
N ILE A 74 13.19 -3.43 7.98
CA ILE A 74 13.42 -4.37 6.90
C ILE A 74 14.08 -3.64 5.74
N THR A 75 15.04 -4.29 5.11
CA THR A 75 15.65 -3.81 3.88
C THR A 75 14.83 -4.32 2.71
N SER A 76 14.24 -3.41 1.96
CA SER A 76 13.49 -3.68 0.74
C SER A 76 14.30 -3.21 -0.46
N ASP A 77 14.39 -4.04 -1.50
CA ASP A 77 14.98 -3.61 -2.75
C ASP A 77 13.97 -2.72 -3.50
N LEU A 78 14.37 -1.46 -3.75
CA LEU A 78 13.60 -0.53 -4.54
C LEU A 78 14.48 -0.02 -5.67
N TYR A 79 14.16 -0.46 -6.89
CA TYR A 79 14.92 -0.15 -8.11
C TYR A 79 16.40 -0.59 -8.05
N GLY A 80 16.70 -1.74 -7.43
CA GLY A 80 18.08 -2.23 -7.26
C GLY A 80 18.87 -1.51 -6.17
N TYR A 81 18.20 -0.64 -5.39
CA TYR A 81 18.79 0.02 -4.23
C TYR A 81 18.14 -0.51 -2.95
N PRO A 82 18.95 -0.89 -1.95
CA PRO A 82 18.42 -1.27 -0.66
C PRO A 82 17.85 -0.03 0.04
N VAL A 83 16.55 -0.05 0.31
CA VAL A 83 15.83 0.96 1.09
C VAL A 83 15.41 0.34 2.40
N GLU A 84 15.79 0.98 3.50
CA GLU A 84 15.37 0.55 4.83
C GLU A 84 14.01 1.17 5.20
N ASN A 85 13.03 0.32 5.47
CA ASN A 85 11.69 0.68 5.91
C ASN A 85 11.44 0.19 7.34
N CYS A 86 10.50 0.81 8.05
CA CYS A 86 9.94 0.20 9.25
C CYS A 86 9.00 -0.95 8.86
N ILE A 87 8.83 -1.93 9.74
CA ILE A 87 7.86 -3.01 9.58
C ILE A 87 7.07 -3.19 10.88
N VAL A 88 5.75 -3.29 10.76
CA VAL A 88 4.86 -3.68 11.87
C VAL A 88 4.22 -5.01 11.54
N ARG A 89 4.19 -5.91 12.54
CA ARG A 89 3.53 -7.21 12.44
C ARG A 89 2.30 -7.21 13.28
N VAL A 90 1.16 -7.29 12.63
CA VAL A 90 -0.15 -7.36 13.24
C VAL A 90 -0.48 -8.83 13.39
N ALA A 91 -0.36 -9.36 14.60
CA ALA A 91 -0.81 -10.71 14.90
C ALA A 91 -2.33 -10.73 15.10
N GLU A 92 -2.94 -11.89 14.84
CA GLU A 92 -4.35 -12.13 15.15
C GLU A 92 -4.50 -12.10 16.68
N THR A 93 -4.92 -10.96 17.19
CA THR A 93 -5.26 -10.83 18.60
C THR A 93 -6.61 -11.50 18.79
N ALA A 94 -6.60 -12.69 19.41
CA ALA A 94 -7.77 -13.20 20.10
C ALA A 94 -8.34 -12.07 20.95
N ILE A 95 -9.58 -11.70 20.65
CA ILE A 95 -10.35 -10.69 21.36
C ILE A 95 -10.30 -10.93 22.87
N VAL A 96 -9.51 -10.11 23.58
CA VAL A 96 -9.69 -9.87 25.01
C VAL A 96 -9.86 -8.37 25.20
N THR A 97 -11.04 -8.01 25.67
CA THR A 97 -11.56 -6.67 25.90
C THR A 97 -10.82 -5.92 27.02
N LYS A 98 -10.24 -4.73 26.69
CA LYS A 98 -9.94 -3.51 27.52
C LYS A 98 -9.08 -3.63 28.81
N PRO A 99 -8.45 -2.54 29.33
CA PRO A 99 -7.89 -1.31 28.73
C PRO A 99 -6.43 -0.96 29.20
N VAL A 100 -5.72 -0.16 28.39
CA VAL A 100 -4.58 0.77 28.67
C VAL A 100 -3.62 0.49 29.85
N ALA A 101 -2.33 0.22 29.56
CA ALA A 101 -1.15 0.92 30.17
C ALA A 101 0.22 0.42 29.65
N LYS A 102 1.03 1.37 29.18
CA LYS A 102 2.50 1.57 29.30
C LYS A 102 3.49 0.37 29.29
N LYS A 103 4.48 0.56 28.39
CA LYS A 103 5.94 0.26 28.48
C LYS A 103 6.48 -1.14 28.07
N ALA A 104 7.26 -1.08 26.99
CA ALA A 104 8.68 -1.49 26.88
C ALA A 104 9.07 -2.92 26.42
N LYS A 105 9.99 -2.89 25.42
CA LYS A 105 11.12 -3.81 25.10
C LYS A 105 10.89 -5.13 24.33
N ALA A 106 11.32 -5.07 23.07
CA ALA A 106 12.38 -5.85 22.40
C ALA A 106 12.30 -7.39 22.20
N VAL A 107 12.62 -7.78 20.95
CA VAL A 107 13.53 -8.86 20.48
C VAL A 107 12.93 -9.86 19.46
N LYS A 108 13.42 -9.73 18.22
CA LYS A 108 13.85 -10.72 17.20
C LYS A 108 13.35 -12.18 17.31
N THR A 109 12.96 -12.76 16.16
CA THR A 109 13.56 -14.01 15.62
C THR A 109 13.14 -14.32 14.17
N LYS A 110 14.08 -14.93 13.45
CA LYS A 110 14.08 -15.35 12.04
C LYS A 110 13.40 -16.71 11.86
N THR A 111 12.83 -17.01 10.67
CA THR A 111 13.08 -18.26 9.90
C THR A 111 12.44 -18.23 8.51
N ALA A 112 13.16 -18.78 7.52
CA ALA A 112 12.87 -18.87 6.08
C ALA A 112 12.34 -20.29 5.68
N PRO A 113 12.40 -20.77 4.41
CA PRO A 113 11.53 -20.49 3.25
C PRO A 113 10.98 -21.77 2.54
N LYS A 114 9.89 -21.69 1.74
CA LYS A 114 9.48 -22.60 0.61
C LYS A 114 8.10 -22.12 0.07
N ALA A 115 7.74 -22.10 -1.21
CA ALA A 115 8.24 -22.76 -2.42
C ALA A 115 7.94 -21.94 -3.69
N LYS A 116 8.80 -22.12 -4.70
CA LYS A 116 8.69 -21.64 -6.09
C LYS A 116 7.36 -22.09 -6.73
N LYS A 117 6.63 -21.16 -7.34
CA LYS A 117 5.72 -21.42 -8.46
C LYS A 117 6.03 -20.39 -9.53
N GLU A 118 6.23 -20.85 -10.77
CA GLU A 118 6.44 -20.00 -11.94
C GLU A 118 5.42 -18.86 -11.99
N ALA A 119 5.86 -17.70 -12.44
CA ALA A 119 5.06 -16.47 -12.52
C ALA A 119 3.84 -16.68 -13.42
N ALA A 120 2.73 -17.16 -12.84
CA ALA A 120 1.43 -17.21 -13.48
C ALA A 120 1.00 -15.77 -13.74
N LYS A 121 0.96 -15.38 -15.02
CA LYS A 121 0.36 -14.12 -15.42
C LYS A 121 -1.14 -14.23 -15.19
N ASP A 122 -1.72 -13.22 -14.55
CA ASP A 122 -3.17 -13.16 -14.40
C ASP A 122 -3.81 -12.64 -15.68
N ASP A 123 -5.06 -13.03 -15.91
CA ASP A 123 -5.88 -12.56 -17.04
C ASP A 123 -6.43 -11.17 -16.72
N LEU A 124 -5.68 -10.12 -17.07
CA LEU A 124 -6.08 -8.75 -16.78
C LEU A 124 -7.35 -8.34 -17.56
N THR A 125 -7.79 -9.12 -18.54
CA THR A 125 -9.05 -8.87 -19.25
C THR A 125 -10.30 -9.07 -18.40
N LYS A 126 -10.16 -9.61 -17.18
CA LYS A 126 -11.24 -9.65 -16.17
C LYS A 126 -11.57 -8.27 -15.58
N ILE A 127 -10.70 -7.29 -15.80
CA ILE A 127 -10.87 -5.92 -15.34
C ILE A 127 -11.61 -5.14 -16.44
N GLU A 128 -12.70 -4.50 -16.06
CA GLU A 128 -13.53 -3.73 -16.98
C GLU A 128 -12.76 -2.50 -17.49
N GLY A 129 -12.81 -2.33 -18.81
CA GLY A 129 -11.97 -1.36 -19.52
C GLY A 129 -10.60 -1.89 -19.97
N ILE A 130 -10.14 -3.06 -19.49
CA ILE A 130 -8.92 -3.71 -19.99
C ILE A 130 -9.27 -4.77 -21.02
N GLY A 131 -9.05 -4.46 -22.31
CA GLY A 131 -9.11 -5.45 -23.39
C GLY A 131 -7.75 -6.12 -23.65
N LYS A 132 -7.72 -7.18 -24.47
CA LYS A 132 -6.49 -7.90 -24.88
C LYS A 132 -5.33 -6.99 -25.33
N LYS A 133 -5.65 -5.88 -25.99
CA LYS A 133 -4.66 -4.88 -26.44
C LYS A 133 -4.07 -4.07 -25.27
N ILE A 134 -4.90 -3.68 -24.32
CA ILE A 134 -4.48 -2.94 -23.12
C ILE A 134 -3.71 -3.88 -22.19
N GLU A 135 -4.19 -5.11 -21.99
CA GLU A 135 -3.44 -6.14 -21.27
C GLU A 135 -2.04 -6.34 -21.87
N SER A 136 -1.93 -6.43 -23.20
CA SER A 136 -0.62 -6.53 -23.86
C SER A 136 0.28 -5.32 -23.61
N LEU A 137 -0.28 -4.11 -23.51
CA LEU A 137 0.47 -2.89 -23.18
C LEU A 137 0.92 -2.89 -21.72
N LEU A 138 0.05 -3.26 -20.80
CA LEU A 138 0.36 -3.40 -19.38
C LEU A 138 1.45 -4.46 -19.15
N ASN A 139 1.36 -5.58 -19.86
CA ASN A 139 2.36 -6.63 -19.81
C ASN A 139 3.74 -6.14 -20.30
N LYS A 140 3.78 -5.25 -21.30
CA LYS A 140 5.02 -4.59 -21.75
C LYS A 140 5.59 -3.62 -20.71
N SER A 141 4.74 -3.10 -19.83
CA SER A 141 5.12 -2.27 -18.68
C SER A 141 5.34 -3.09 -17.39
N ASP A 142 5.59 -4.40 -17.53
CA ASP A 142 5.81 -5.37 -16.43
C ASP A 142 4.63 -5.54 -15.47
N ILE A 143 3.42 -5.15 -15.90
CA ILE A 143 2.18 -5.36 -15.16
C ILE A 143 1.52 -6.62 -15.72
N LEU A 144 1.82 -7.75 -15.09
CA LEU A 144 1.47 -9.11 -15.55
C LEU A 144 0.43 -9.80 -14.66
N SER A 145 0.07 -9.20 -13.53
CA SER A 145 -0.80 -9.78 -12.50
C SER A 145 -1.77 -8.76 -11.93
N TYR A 146 -2.89 -9.21 -11.37
CA TYR A 146 -3.86 -8.34 -10.70
C TYR A 146 -3.19 -7.57 -9.56
N LYS A 147 -2.25 -8.19 -8.85
CA LYS A 147 -1.49 -7.54 -7.77
C LYS A 147 -0.60 -6.40 -8.28
N GLN A 148 0.02 -6.56 -9.45
CA GLN A 148 0.83 -5.50 -10.05
C GLN A 148 -0.04 -4.38 -10.62
N LEU A 149 -1.19 -4.73 -11.20
CA LEU A 149 -2.15 -3.75 -11.71
C LEU A 149 -2.80 -2.96 -10.57
N ALA A 150 -3.13 -3.60 -9.46
CA ALA A 150 -3.65 -2.97 -8.24
C ALA A 150 -2.66 -2.00 -7.61
N LYS A 151 -1.36 -2.31 -7.69
CA LYS A 151 -0.27 -1.45 -7.22
C LYS A 151 0.06 -0.32 -8.19
N SER A 152 -0.42 -0.38 -9.43
CA SER A 152 -0.20 0.66 -10.43
C SER A 152 -1.18 1.81 -10.22
N THR A 153 -0.72 3.04 -10.42
CA THR A 153 -1.59 4.22 -10.21
C THR A 153 -2.35 4.58 -11.47
N ALA A 154 -3.55 5.15 -11.32
CA ALA A 154 -4.35 5.66 -12.43
C ALA A 154 -3.55 6.61 -13.34
N LYS A 155 -2.65 7.42 -12.76
CA LYS A 155 -1.77 8.33 -13.50
C LYS A 155 -0.74 7.57 -14.34
N LYS A 156 -0.05 6.57 -13.76
CA LYS A 156 0.93 5.74 -14.48
C LYS A 156 0.26 4.95 -15.60
N LEU A 157 -0.88 4.33 -15.31
CA LEU A 157 -1.67 3.60 -16.28
C LEU A 157 -2.13 4.52 -17.42
N LYS A 158 -2.57 5.74 -17.09
CA LYS A 158 -2.92 6.75 -18.10
C LYS A 158 -1.75 7.13 -18.99
N GLN A 159 -0.56 7.35 -18.41
CA GLN A 159 0.65 7.63 -19.19
C GLN A 159 0.99 6.48 -20.14
N VAL A 160 0.90 5.22 -19.69
CA VAL A 160 1.15 4.04 -20.54
C VAL A 160 0.14 3.96 -21.70
N LEU A 161 -1.13 4.32 -21.46
CA LEU A 161 -2.15 4.36 -22.52
C LEU A 161 -1.91 5.51 -23.50
N ASP A 162 -1.51 6.67 -23.01
CA ASP A 162 -1.24 7.84 -23.84
C ASP A 162 0.02 7.61 -24.71
N GLU A 163 1.06 6.98 -24.17
CA GLU A 163 2.26 6.55 -24.93
C GLU A 163 1.94 5.47 -25.96
N ALA A 164 0.96 4.61 -25.68
CA ALA A 164 0.47 3.60 -26.63
C ALA A 164 -0.40 4.19 -27.76
N GLY A 165 -0.81 5.46 -27.63
CA GLY A 165 -1.48 6.25 -28.65
C GLY A 165 -2.92 6.63 -28.30
N SER A 166 -3.42 7.68 -28.95
CA SER A 166 -4.72 8.33 -28.68
C SER A 166 -5.94 7.41 -28.77
N LYS A 167 -5.79 6.23 -29.38
CA LYS A 167 -6.83 5.19 -29.46
C LYS A 167 -7.16 4.59 -28.09
N PHE A 168 -6.23 4.65 -27.14
CA PHE A 168 -6.42 4.11 -25.79
C PHE A 168 -6.78 5.18 -24.75
N SER A 169 -6.60 6.47 -25.08
CA SER A 169 -6.93 7.61 -24.20
C SER A 169 -8.42 7.77 -23.88
N MET A 170 -9.31 7.08 -24.61
CA MET A 170 -10.75 7.02 -24.29
C MET A 170 -11.06 6.10 -23.11
N HIS A 171 -10.14 5.20 -22.74
CA HIS A 171 -10.30 4.35 -21.57
C HIS A 171 -9.91 5.09 -20.29
N ASN A 172 -10.68 4.91 -19.22
CA ASN A 172 -10.38 5.49 -17.93
C ASN A 172 -9.70 4.45 -17.02
N PRO A 173 -8.38 4.54 -16.80
CA PRO A 173 -7.68 3.60 -15.94
C PRO A 173 -7.89 3.85 -14.44
N ALA A 174 -8.69 4.85 -14.03
CA ALA A 174 -8.88 5.18 -12.62
C ALA A 174 -9.53 4.04 -11.81
N SER A 175 -10.37 3.23 -12.45
CA SER A 175 -11.02 2.08 -11.82
C SER A 175 -10.17 0.81 -11.83
N TRP A 176 -9.19 0.68 -12.73
CA TRP A 176 -8.43 -0.55 -12.92
C TRP A 176 -7.64 -1.00 -11.70
N PRO A 177 -6.94 -0.12 -10.94
CA PRO A 177 -6.26 -0.54 -9.72
C PRO A 177 -7.24 -1.09 -8.67
N LYS A 178 -8.42 -0.48 -8.58
CA LYS A 178 -9.45 -0.88 -7.61
C LYS A 178 -10.09 -2.21 -7.97
N GLN A 179 -10.44 -2.40 -9.24
CA GLN A 179 -10.95 -3.65 -9.77
C GLN A 179 -9.89 -4.76 -9.68
N ALA A 180 -8.63 -4.46 -10.00
CA ALA A 180 -7.53 -5.41 -9.91
C ALA A 180 -7.23 -5.82 -8.47
N LYS A 181 -7.43 -4.92 -7.50
CA LYS A 181 -7.33 -5.28 -6.08
C LYS A 181 -8.39 -6.31 -5.70
N LEU A 182 -9.65 -6.09 -6.09
CA LEU A 182 -10.74 -7.03 -5.84
C LEU A 182 -10.50 -8.39 -6.53
N ALA A 183 -10.02 -8.39 -7.78
CA ALA A 183 -9.64 -9.61 -8.49
C ALA A 183 -8.45 -10.34 -7.83
N ALA A 184 -7.45 -9.60 -7.34
CA ALA A 184 -6.29 -10.16 -6.64
C ALA A 184 -6.65 -10.78 -5.28
N ASP A 185 -7.65 -10.21 -4.62
CA ASP A 185 -8.18 -10.66 -3.33
C ASP A 185 -9.23 -11.79 -3.51
N GLY A 186 -9.65 -12.07 -4.75
CA GLY A 186 -10.66 -13.10 -5.07
C GLY A 186 -12.10 -12.65 -4.82
N ASN A 187 -12.32 -11.36 -4.58
CA ASN A 187 -13.63 -10.75 -4.35
C ASN A 187 -14.38 -10.51 -5.67
N TRP A 188 -14.75 -11.59 -6.34
CA TRP A 188 -15.41 -11.53 -7.65
C TRP A 188 -16.81 -10.91 -7.60
N ASP A 189 -17.57 -11.12 -6.52
CA ASP A 189 -18.90 -10.52 -6.34
C ASP A 189 -18.85 -8.99 -6.19
N GLU A 190 -17.91 -8.48 -5.38
CA GLU A 190 -17.69 -7.03 -5.22
C GLU A 190 -17.12 -6.41 -6.50
N LEU A 191 -16.29 -7.17 -7.24
CA LEU A 191 -15.78 -6.74 -8.53
C LEU A 191 -16.92 -6.55 -9.52
N GLU A 192 -17.83 -7.51 -9.64
CA GLU A 192 -18.97 -7.44 -10.56
C GLU A 192 -19.90 -6.27 -10.20
N ALA A 193 -20.23 -6.09 -8.90
CA ALA A 193 -21.03 -4.96 -8.43
C ALA A 193 -20.36 -3.60 -8.74
N LEU A 194 -19.03 -3.51 -8.60
CA LEU A 194 -18.27 -2.32 -8.96
C LEU A 194 -18.30 -2.09 -10.49
N GLN A 195 -18.18 -3.13 -11.30
CA GLN A 195 -18.22 -3.05 -12.76
C GLN A 195 -19.60 -2.62 -13.28
N GLU A 196 -20.69 -3.13 -12.70
CA GLU A 196 -22.05 -2.70 -13.06
C GLU A 196 -22.26 -1.21 -12.78
N LYS A 197 -21.79 -0.73 -11.62
CA LYS A 197 -21.87 0.68 -11.25
C LYS A 197 -21.07 1.59 -12.21
N LEU A 198 -19.97 1.09 -12.76
CA LEU A 198 -19.13 1.82 -13.71
C LEU A 198 -19.72 1.83 -15.13
N LYS A 199 -20.36 0.73 -15.56
CA LYS A 199 -21.10 0.68 -16.84
C LYS A 199 -22.36 1.54 -16.84
N GLY A 200 -23.00 1.73 -15.68
CA GLY A 200 -24.27 2.44 -15.53
C GLY A 200 -24.20 3.96 -15.35
N GLY A 201 -23.01 4.55 -15.17
CA GLY A 201 -22.84 5.98 -14.87
C GLY A 201 -22.36 6.80 -16.06
N LYS A 202 -23.29 7.44 -16.76
CA LYS A 202 -23.04 8.43 -17.82
C LYS A 202 -23.04 9.85 -17.27
#